data_AF-A0A059F349-F1
#
_entry.id   AF-A0A059F349-F1
#
_cell.length_a   1.000
_cell.length_b   1.000
_cell.length_c   1.000
_cell.angle_alpha   90.00
_cell.angle_beta   90.00
_cell.angle_gamma   90.00
#
_symmetry.space_group_name_H-M   'P 1'
#
loop_
_entity.id
_entity.type
_entity.pdbx_description
1 polymer ?
#
loop_
_entity_poly.entity_id
_entity_poly.type
_entity_poly.pdbx_seq_one_letter_code
_entity_poly.pdbx_strand_id
1 'polypeptide(L)'
;MLRGNRKALVPFIIKPQRFSNYSQIYAEMREIKNRNKNVCPSKSIINDIISSSEIENKIKKLGDIFALPEKEPSLEEIIQSAQEERVLESFVCFEQDIEFLFNKSIRSVISNLKKEKESKNILEKSININDVRFIENNVFKDLEQSDFSDPLLGMLFKFLNQNLENDFSKEKEFLEQQFIDHVNYFYKINSEVSSAENLTLSQKIQEYVKMRYNKIDLNIAAYDGRYIYAELYILIRCGLYKEAEALLAEQTIFEEHFVDSLENFFRNTPNKQVSTFINKNDDFFKVTIYKLITIPSSCENNLVLSTFEDVIWANFFVSQQQESIDFNNFNFDIKQSRTKLLVAIMTKNYSEAVRIIINGEFSAVDTFFLGKELLKKDDRETILFVNFVFLIIKQCSSVDTKLKVISSISFLSQEEICLKLIEFDMLEILSLISDEYKLKVIELLRNSNNKILLLKLHYMSGDVVELYELLSEALIEEINSENVLKNISDFSYFDVYTFLKGKNFVEEQSKLSILTNFLQFKIEQSIESLSRTDIFKEDCFDIIKNLGCTEKIIMLACEVINKNNHQFYAKKLVELANKLRISNFVQQNLLKKLIYVL
;
A
#
# COMPACT_ATOMS: atom_id res chain seq x y z
N MET A 1 -12.51 40.01 -3.82
CA MET A 1 -13.32 40.09 -2.59
C MET A 1 -14.61 39.32 -2.81
N LEU A 2 -14.84 38.28 -1.99
CA LEU A 2 -16.06 37.54 -1.68
C LEU A 2 -15.61 36.13 -1.25
N ARG A 3 -15.08 36.06 -0.03
CA ARG A 3 -14.79 34.81 0.69
C ARG A 3 -16.11 34.28 1.23
N GLY A 4 -16.70 33.30 0.55
CA GLY A 4 -17.89 32.61 0.99
C GLY A 4 -17.56 31.21 1.52
N ASN A 5 -17.87 31.01 2.80
CA ASN A 5 -18.06 29.73 3.50
C ASN A 5 -16.83 28.83 3.73
N ARG A 6 -16.19 29.10 4.89
CA ARG A 6 -15.47 28.10 5.69
C ARG A 6 -16.43 26.94 5.99
N LYS A 7 -16.14 25.74 5.46
CA LYS A 7 -16.86 24.52 5.82
C LYS A 7 -16.52 24.17 7.27
N ALA A 8 -17.55 24.13 8.10
CA ALA A 8 -17.49 23.64 9.47
C ALA A 8 -17.06 22.16 9.52
N LEU A 9 -16.28 21.80 10.53
CA LEU A 9 -16.16 20.43 11.03
C LEU A 9 -17.55 20.01 11.53
N VAL A 10 -18.25 19.22 10.73
CA VAL A 10 -19.52 18.58 11.09
C VAL A 10 -19.24 17.08 11.12
N PRO A 11 -19.42 16.39 12.26
CA PRO A 11 -19.45 14.92 12.27
C PRO A 11 -20.50 14.45 11.26
N PHE A 12 -20.31 13.30 10.63
CA PHE A 12 -21.33 12.73 9.74
C PHE A 12 -22.63 12.43 10.52
N ILE A 13 -23.52 13.42 10.64
CA ILE A 13 -24.86 13.24 11.19
C ILE A 13 -25.70 12.62 10.08
N ILE A 14 -25.78 11.29 10.07
CA ILE A 14 -26.93 10.64 9.46
C ILE A 14 -28.11 10.96 10.39
N LYS A 15 -29.17 11.59 9.87
CA LYS A 15 -30.43 11.70 10.62
C LYS A 15 -30.84 10.29 11.06
N PRO A 16 -31.26 10.07 12.32
CA PRO A 16 -31.77 8.77 12.72
C PRO A 16 -32.97 8.42 11.83
N GLN A 17 -32.78 7.49 10.90
CA GLN A 17 -33.87 6.87 10.17
C GLN A 17 -34.36 5.71 11.02
N ARG A 18 -35.59 5.83 11.53
CA ARG A 18 -36.26 4.76 12.26
C ARG A 18 -36.61 3.65 11.26
N PHE A 19 -35.84 2.56 11.28
CA PHE A 19 -36.26 1.31 10.65
C PHE A 19 -36.78 0.39 11.75
N SER A 20 -38.09 0.18 11.77
CA SER A 20 -38.77 -0.58 12.83
C SER A 20 -38.73 -2.10 12.64
N ASN A 21 -38.37 -2.63 11.46
CA ASN A 21 -38.04 -4.05 11.27
C ASN A 21 -37.23 -4.34 9.98
N TYR A 22 -36.63 -5.53 9.91
CA TYR A 22 -35.88 -6.07 8.75
C TYR A 22 -36.73 -6.18 7.47
N SER A 23 -38.03 -6.43 7.61
CA SER A 23 -39.00 -6.51 6.52
C SER A 23 -39.19 -5.16 5.79
N GLN A 24 -39.02 -4.05 6.50
CA GLN A 24 -39.11 -2.67 5.99
C GLN A 24 -37.87 -2.33 5.15
N ILE A 25 -36.68 -2.72 5.62
CA ILE A 25 -35.41 -2.65 4.86
C ILE A 25 -35.50 -3.48 3.58
N TYR A 26 -36.02 -4.71 3.68
CA TYR A 26 -36.19 -5.59 2.52
C TYR A 26 -37.21 -5.05 1.50
N ALA A 27 -38.28 -4.40 1.96
CA ALA A 27 -39.29 -3.78 1.10
C ALA A 27 -38.77 -2.54 0.36
N GLU A 28 -38.03 -1.65 1.03
CA GLU A 28 -37.41 -0.48 0.41
C GLU A 28 -36.26 -0.87 -0.54
N MET A 29 -35.44 -1.86 -0.18
CA MET A 29 -34.44 -2.42 -1.08
C MET A 29 -35.08 -3.11 -2.29
N ARG A 30 -36.25 -3.75 -2.15
CA ARG A 30 -37.04 -4.30 -3.27
C ARG A 30 -37.60 -3.21 -4.17
N GLU A 31 -38.10 -2.11 -3.63
CA GLU A 31 -38.59 -0.98 -4.42
C GLU A 31 -37.46 -0.33 -5.21
N ILE A 32 -36.30 -0.08 -4.60
CA ILE A 32 -35.12 0.47 -5.27
C ILE A 32 -34.62 -0.49 -6.36
N LYS A 33 -34.60 -1.81 -6.08
CA LYS A 33 -34.24 -2.84 -7.06
C LYS A 33 -35.26 -2.97 -8.21
N ASN A 34 -36.55 -2.75 -7.94
CA ASN A 34 -37.62 -2.76 -8.95
C ASN A 34 -37.63 -1.49 -9.82
N ARG A 35 -37.23 -0.33 -9.27
CA ARG A 35 -37.07 0.92 -10.04
C ARG A 35 -35.89 0.85 -11.03
N ASN A 36 -34.92 -0.03 -10.79
CA ASN A 36 -33.71 -0.18 -11.60
C ASN A 36 -33.72 -1.45 -12.50
N LYS A 37 -34.86 -2.11 -12.68
CA LYS A 37 -35.00 -3.45 -13.31
C LYS A 37 -35.05 -3.48 -14.85
N ASN A 38 -34.74 -2.39 -15.54
CA ASN A 38 -34.76 -2.33 -17.01
C ASN A 38 -33.44 -2.74 -17.69
N VAL A 39 -32.55 -3.46 -17.00
CA VAL A 39 -31.44 -4.16 -17.67
C VAL A 39 -31.58 -5.65 -17.36
N CYS A 40 -32.21 -6.35 -18.30
CA CYS A 40 -32.34 -7.80 -18.31
C CYS A 40 -31.09 -8.41 -18.97
N PRO A 41 -30.66 -9.62 -18.54
CA PRO A 41 -30.67 -10.72 -19.49
C PRO A 41 -31.37 -11.99 -18.96
N SER A 42 -32.19 -12.54 -19.85
CA SER A 42 -32.75 -13.90 -20.00
C SER A 42 -33.17 -14.76 -18.79
N LYS A 43 -34.47 -15.09 -18.84
CA LYS A 43 -35.20 -16.19 -18.21
C LYS A 43 -34.64 -17.58 -18.60
N SER A 44 -34.38 -18.47 -17.64
CA SER A 44 -34.65 -19.93 -17.78
C SER A 44 -34.47 -20.71 -16.48
N ILE A 45 -33.50 -20.39 -15.62
CA ILE A 45 -33.12 -21.27 -14.50
C ILE A 45 -34.10 -21.28 -13.32
N ILE A 46 -34.76 -20.16 -13.02
CA ILE A 46 -35.61 -20.05 -11.81
C ILE A 46 -36.96 -20.76 -11.99
N ASN A 47 -37.44 -20.92 -13.23
CA ASN A 47 -38.70 -21.62 -13.48
C ASN A 47 -38.57 -23.15 -13.41
N ASP A 48 -37.35 -23.70 -13.51
CA ASP A 48 -37.11 -25.14 -13.34
C ASP A 48 -36.91 -25.54 -11.87
N ILE A 49 -36.71 -24.57 -10.97
CA ILE A 49 -36.48 -24.81 -9.53
C ILE A 49 -37.79 -24.72 -8.71
N ILE A 50 -38.87 -24.15 -9.28
CA ILE A 50 -40.14 -23.92 -8.58
C ILE A 50 -41.28 -24.75 -9.19
N SER A 51 -41.06 -26.05 -9.38
CA SER A 51 -42.13 -27.06 -9.47
C SER A 51 -42.16 -27.89 -8.18
N SER A 52 -42.42 -27.20 -7.08
CA SER A 52 -42.48 -27.70 -5.70
C SER A 52 -43.67 -28.64 -5.39
N SER A 53 -44.36 -29.19 -6.40
CA SER A 53 -45.49 -30.12 -6.23
C SER A 53 -45.10 -31.60 -6.21
N GLU A 54 -43.91 -31.96 -6.71
CA GLU A 54 -43.42 -33.35 -6.68
C GLU A 54 -42.69 -33.70 -5.38
N ILE A 55 -42.07 -32.72 -4.72
CA ILE A 55 -41.32 -32.92 -3.48
C ILE A 55 -42.27 -33.10 -2.29
N GLU A 56 -43.35 -32.29 -2.18
CA GLU A 56 -44.35 -32.45 -1.11
C GLU A 56 -45.10 -33.80 -1.20
N ASN A 57 -45.40 -34.27 -2.42
CA ASN A 57 -46.02 -35.58 -2.63
C ASN A 57 -45.06 -36.75 -2.35
N LYS A 58 -43.74 -36.58 -2.59
CA LYS A 58 -42.72 -37.57 -2.21
C LYS A 58 -42.49 -37.60 -0.70
N ILE A 59 -42.49 -36.45 -0.02
CA ILE A 59 -42.37 -36.36 1.44
C ILE A 59 -43.59 -36.98 2.14
N LYS A 60 -44.81 -36.73 1.63
CA LYS A 60 -46.03 -37.40 2.14
C LYS A 60 -45.99 -38.92 1.95
N LYS A 61 -45.59 -39.39 0.76
CA LYS A 61 -45.43 -40.83 0.49
C LYS A 61 -44.32 -41.48 1.32
N LEU A 62 -43.24 -40.76 1.62
CA LEU A 62 -42.19 -41.23 2.52
C LEU A 62 -42.69 -41.31 3.97
N GLY A 63 -43.48 -40.33 4.42
CA GLY A 63 -44.11 -40.35 5.75
C GLY A 63 -45.03 -41.56 5.98
N ASP A 64 -45.72 -42.03 4.94
CA ASP A 64 -46.57 -43.23 5.01
C ASP A 64 -45.78 -44.56 4.90
N ILE A 65 -44.54 -44.54 4.40
CA ILE A 65 -43.66 -45.71 4.28
C ILE A 65 -42.89 -45.98 5.59
N PHE A 66 -42.63 -44.94 6.40
CA PHE A 66 -41.90 -45.05 7.67
C PHE A 66 -42.78 -45.33 8.90
N ALA A 67 -44.02 -45.80 8.72
CA ALA A 67 -44.75 -46.48 9.78
C ALA A 67 -44.11 -47.86 10.05
N LEU A 68 -42.92 -47.85 10.67
CA LEU A 68 -42.26 -49.05 11.14
C LEU A 68 -42.79 -49.41 12.54
N PRO A 69 -43.11 -50.70 12.77
CA PRO A 69 -43.52 -51.20 14.08
C PRO A 69 -42.32 -51.16 15.03
N GLU A 70 -42.59 -50.92 16.32
CA GLU A 70 -41.61 -51.02 17.40
C GLU A 70 -40.88 -52.37 17.36
N LYS A 71 -39.66 -52.38 16.83
CA LYS A 71 -38.66 -53.43 17.05
C LYS A 71 -37.34 -52.75 17.33
N GLU A 72 -36.72 -53.12 18.45
CA GLU A 72 -35.39 -52.66 18.81
C GLU A 72 -34.39 -53.00 17.69
N PRO A 73 -33.51 -52.04 17.30
CA PRO A 73 -32.51 -52.26 16.26
C PRO A 73 -31.50 -53.33 16.70
N SER A 74 -31.05 -54.13 15.75
CA SER A 74 -30.06 -55.18 16.00
C SER A 74 -28.67 -54.60 16.28
N LEU A 75 -27.85 -55.33 17.04
CA LEU A 75 -26.50 -54.88 17.44
C LEU A 75 -25.59 -54.64 16.21
N GLU A 76 -25.85 -55.34 15.11
CA GLU A 76 -25.13 -55.21 13.83
C GLU A 76 -25.47 -53.89 13.11
N GLU A 77 -26.73 -53.44 13.15
CA GLU A 77 -27.15 -52.13 12.61
C GLU A 77 -26.57 -50.97 13.41
N ILE A 78 -26.42 -51.13 14.73
CA ILE A 78 -25.76 -50.14 15.60
C ILE A 78 -24.26 -50.04 15.29
N ILE A 79 -23.60 -51.18 15.07
CA ILE A 79 -22.16 -51.19 14.71
C ILE A 79 -21.94 -50.57 13.33
N GLN A 80 -22.83 -50.86 12.36
CA GLN A 80 -22.71 -50.37 10.99
C GLN A 80 -22.99 -48.86 10.90
N SER A 81 -24.00 -48.36 11.61
CA SER A 81 -24.28 -46.92 11.71
C SER A 81 -23.15 -46.14 12.42
N ALA A 82 -22.54 -46.69 13.47
CA ALA A 82 -21.39 -46.06 14.13
C ALA A 82 -20.13 -46.02 13.24
N GLN A 83 -19.95 -47.01 12.35
CA GLN A 83 -18.86 -46.99 11.37
C GLN A 83 -19.14 -45.98 10.24
N GLU A 84 -20.39 -45.88 9.77
CA GLU A 84 -20.82 -44.89 8.79
C GLU A 84 -20.69 -43.46 9.35
N GLU A 85 -21.05 -43.20 10.61
CA GLU A 85 -20.84 -41.91 11.27
C GLU A 85 -19.36 -41.52 11.31
N ARG A 86 -18.46 -42.44 11.69
CA ARG A 86 -17.01 -42.16 11.70
C ARG A 86 -16.46 -41.85 10.31
N VAL A 87 -16.97 -42.53 9.28
CA VAL A 87 -16.57 -42.26 7.88
C VAL A 87 -17.11 -40.89 7.45
N LEU A 88 -18.35 -40.55 7.79
CA LEU A 88 -18.93 -39.24 7.53
C LEU A 88 -18.17 -38.12 8.25
N GLU A 89 -17.81 -38.28 9.52
CA GLU A 89 -16.96 -37.33 10.26
C GLU A 89 -15.60 -37.13 9.59
N SER A 90 -14.97 -38.22 9.13
CA SER A 90 -13.69 -38.14 8.41
C SER A 90 -13.81 -37.41 7.06
N PHE A 91 -14.92 -37.59 6.35
CA PHE A 91 -15.22 -36.87 5.11
C PHE A 91 -15.50 -35.39 5.36
N VAL A 92 -16.24 -35.05 6.41
CA VAL A 92 -16.51 -33.66 6.79
C VAL A 92 -15.22 -32.93 7.15
N CYS A 93 -14.31 -33.56 7.91
CA CYS A 93 -13.00 -32.99 8.21
C CYS A 93 -12.16 -32.78 6.94
N PHE A 94 -12.17 -33.75 6.02
CA PHE A 94 -11.45 -33.65 4.75
C PHE A 94 -12.02 -32.54 3.84
N GLU A 95 -13.34 -32.38 3.77
CA GLU A 95 -13.99 -31.28 3.04
C GLU A 95 -13.62 -29.92 3.63
N GLN A 96 -13.60 -29.81 4.96
CA GLN A 96 -13.17 -28.58 5.65
C GLN A 96 -11.70 -28.23 5.37
N ASP A 97 -10.81 -29.22 5.34
CA ASP A 97 -9.39 -29.02 5.02
C ASP A 97 -9.18 -28.57 3.57
N ILE A 98 -9.90 -29.18 2.61
CA ILE A 98 -9.86 -28.77 1.21
C ILE A 98 -10.43 -27.36 1.05
N GLU A 99 -11.56 -27.07 1.66
CA GLU A 99 -12.19 -25.75 1.62
C GLU A 99 -11.27 -24.69 2.24
N PHE A 100 -10.59 -25.00 3.34
CA PHE A 100 -9.58 -24.14 3.95
C PHE A 100 -8.40 -23.87 3.03
N LEU A 101 -7.82 -24.91 2.41
CA LEU A 101 -6.70 -24.77 1.48
C LEU A 101 -7.09 -23.98 0.22
N PHE A 102 -8.28 -24.23 -0.31
CA PHE A 102 -8.82 -23.53 -1.47
C PHE A 102 -9.11 -22.07 -1.14
N ASN A 103 -9.72 -21.78 0.01
CA ASN A 103 -9.94 -20.41 0.46
C ASN A 103 -8.63 -19.67 0.71
N LYS A 104 -7.60 -20.35 1.24
CA LYS A 104 -6.27 -19.77 1.42
C LYS A 104 -5.61 -19.41 0.08
N SER A 105 -5.70 -20.27 -0.92
CA SER A 105 -5.14 -20.01 -2.26
C SER A 105 -5.91 -18.91 -3.01
N ILE A 106 -7.24 -18.88 -2.92
CA ILE A 106 -8.04 -17.79 -3.49
C ILE A 106 -7.73 -16.47 -2.80
N ARG A 107 -7.61 -16.45 -1.47
CA ARG A 107 -7.24 -15.23 -0.73
C ARG A 107 -5.87 -14.71 -1.14
N SER A 108 -4.89 -15.57 -1.39
CA SER A 108 -3.56 -15.13 -1.86
C SER A 108 -3.62 -14.54 -3.27
N VAL A 109 -4.36 -15.18 -4.19
CA VAL A 109 -4.57 -14.66 -5.56
C VAL A 109 -5.32 -13.32 -5.55
N ILE A 110 -6.39 -13.20 -4.76
CA ILE A 110 -7.13 -11.94 -4.60
C ILE A 110 -6.23 -10.86 -3.99
N SER A 111 -5.41 -11.20 -2.99
CA SER A 111 -4.44 -10.28 -2.39
C SER A 111 -3.45 -9.76 -3.44
N ASN A 112 -2.91 -10.64 -4.29
CA ASN A 112 -1.99 -10.24 -5.36
C ASN A 112 -2.67 -9.35 -6.40
N LEU A 113 -3.89 -9.69 -6.84
CA LEU A 113 -4.65 -8.85 -7.78
C LEU A 113 -5.03 -7.48 -7.17
N LYS A 114 -5.31 -7.42 -5.86
CA LYS A 114 -5.52 -6.15 -5.16
C LYS A 114 -4.25 -5.31 -5.16
N LYS A 115 -3.08 -5.88 -4.83
CA LYS A 115 -1.79 -5.20 -4.88
C LYS A 115 -1.47 -4.66 -6.27
N GLU A 116 -1.73 -5.45 -7.33
CA GLU A 116 -1.56 -5.00 -8.72
C GLU A 116 -2.52 -3.87 -9.13
N LYS A 117 -3.74 -3.87 -8.59
CA LYS A 117 -4.70 -2.78 -8.83
C LYS A 117 -4.33 -1.51 -8.08
N GLU A 118 -3.85 -1.64 -6.85
CA GLU A 118 -3.39 -0.52 -6.02
C GLU A 118 -2.15 0.15 -6.64
N SER A 119 -1.19 -0.63 -7.14
CA SER A 119 -0.03 -0.08 -7.85
C SER A 119 -0.41 0.67 -9.14
N LYS A 120 -1.41 0.19 -9.90
CA LYS A 120 -1.95 0.91 -11.07
C LYS A 120 -2.64 2.22 -10.69
N ASN A 121 -3.45 2.24 -9.63
CA ASN A 121 -4.13 3.46 -9.18
C ASN A 121 -3.15 4.57 -8.79
N ILE A 122 -2.00 4.21 -8.22
CA ILE A 122 -0.95 5.17 -7.83
C ILE A 122 -0.34 5.83 -9.06
N LEU A 123 -0.03 5.05 -10.10
CA LEU A 123 0.55 5.56 -11.34
C LEU A 123 -0.41 6.49 -12.11
N GLU A 124 -1.72 6.33 -11.92
CA GLU A 124 -2.76 7.19 -12.51
C GLU A 124 -3.09 8.44 -11.67
N LYS A 125 -2.57 8.54 -10.43
CA LYS A 125 -2.89 9.64 -9.52
C LYS A 125 -2.29 10.94 -10.06
N SER A 126 -3.15 11.90 -10.43
CA SER A 126 -2.71 13.22 -10.87
C SER A 126 -2.21 14.03 -9.67
N ILE A 127 -0.90 14.28 -9.60
CA ILE A 127 -0.29 15.09 -8.54
C ILE A 127 -0.34 16.57 -8.96
N ASN A 128 -0.84 17.42 -8.07
CA ASN A 128 -0.90 18.86 -8.30
C ASN A 128 0.49 19.51 -8.10
N ILE A 129 0.94 20.32 -9.04
CA ILE A 129 2.26 20.97 -8.97
C ILE A 129 2.40 21.92 -7.77
N ASN A 130 1.30 22.49 -7.27
CA ASN A 130 1.31 23.30 -6.06
C ASN A 130 1.63 22.46 -4.81
N ASP A 131 1.11 21.23 -4.75
CA ASP A 131 1.40 20.30 -3.67
C ASP A 131 2.89 19.90 -3.72
N VAL A 132 3.43 19.62 -4.91
CA VAL A 132 4.86 19.33 -5.11
C VAL A 132 5.72 20.47 -4.57
N ARG A 133 5.43 21.71 -4.97
CA ARG A 133 6.16 22.89 -4.48
C ARG A 133 6.04 23.08 -2.96
N PHE A 134 4.89 22.75 -2.38
CA PHE A 134 4.72 22.82 -0.94
C PHE A 134 5.62 21.78 -0.23
N ILE A 135 5.65 20.54 -0.74
CA ILE A 135 6.50 19.46 -0.22
C ILE A 135 7.98 19.84 -0.34
N GLU A 136 8.43 20.32 -1.50
CA GLU A 136 9.82 20.76 -1.73
C GLU A 136 10.30 21.78 -0.69
N ASN A 137 9.44 22.71 -0.29
CA ASN A 137 9.78 23.81 0.61
C ASN A 137 9.66 23.46 2.10
N ASN A 138 8.97 22.36 2.45
CA ASN A 138 8.62 22.03 3.82
C ASN A 138 8.98 20.60 4.24
N VAL A 139 9.72 19.84 3.42
CA VAL A 139 10.05 18.42 3.63
C VAL A 139 10.70 18.10 5.00
N PHE A 140 11.43 19.06 5.58
CA PHE A 140 12.11 18.95 6.88
C PHE A 140 11.49 19.82 7.98
N LYS A 141 10.34 20.46 7.72
CA LYS A 141 9.66 21.28 8.72
C LYS A 141 8.59 20.49 9.43
N ASP A 142 8.37 20.84 10.69
CA ASP A 142 7.17 20.42 11.42
C ASP A 142 5.99 21.25 10.91
N LEU A 143 5.00 20.56 10.35
CA LEU A 143 3.80 21.20 9.80
C LEU A 143 2.80 21.54 10.90
N GLU A 144 2.07 22.63 10.66
CA GLU A 144 0.94 23.03 11.48
C GLU A 144 -0.36 22.41 10.98
N GLN A 145 -1.40 22.40 11.83
CA GLN A 145 -2.69 21.80 11.46
C GLN A 145 -3.32 22.46 10.23
N SER A 146 -3.07 23.75 10.02
CA SER A 146 -3.58 24.53 8.89
C SER A 146 -2.92 24.22 7.55
N ASP A 147 -1.82 23.48 7.55
CA ASP A 147 -1.08 23.13 6.33
C ASP A 147 -1.71 21.93 5.60
N PHE A 148 -2.57 21.18 6.28
CA PHE A 148 -3.27 20.02 5.75
C PHE A 148 -4.59 20.41 5.09
N SER A 149 -5.09 19.57 4.19
CA SER A 149 -6.38 19.82 3.52
C SER A 149 -7.58 19.78 4.48
N ASP A 150 -7.40 19.11 5.64
CA ASP A 150 -8.37 18.98 6.70
C ASP A 150 -7.68 19.07 8.08
N PRO A 151 -8.24 19.82 9.06
CA PRO A 151 -7.66 19.93 10.40
C PRO A 151 -7.46 18.58 11.11
N LEU A 152 -8.32 17.59 10.87
CA LEU A 152 -8.19 16.24 11.43
C LEU A 152 -6.91 15.55 10.97
N LEU A 153 -6.53 15.74 9.70
CA LEU A 153 -5.29 15.16 9.16
C LEU A 153 -4.06 15.79 9.83
N GLY A 154 -4.09 17.09 10.08
CA GLY A 154 -3.05 17.77 10.84
C GLY A 154 -2.98 17.33 12.31
N MET A 155 -4.13 17.05 12.95
CA MET A 155 -4.17 16.47 14.29
C MET A 155 -3.57 15.06 14.30
N LEU A 156 -3.91 14.22 13.32
CA LEU A 156 -3.37 12.86 13.18
C LEU A 156 -1.85 12.88 12.92
N PHE A 157 -1.36 13.84 12.13
CA PHE A 157 0.07 14.02 11.91
C PHE A 157 0.80 14.35 13.22
N LYS A 158 0.29 15.33 13.98
CA LYS A 158 0.85 15.68 15.29
C LYS A 158 0.78 14.52 16.28
N PHE A 159 -0.28 13.72 16.25
CA PHE A 159 -0.43 12.52 17.07
C PHE A 159 0.63 11.46 16.71
N LEU A 160 0.83 11.16 15.43
CA LEU A 160 1.81 10.16 14.98
C LEU A 160 3.27 10.55 15.29
N ASN A 161 3.57 11.86 15.32
CA ASN A 161 4.88 12.38 15.71
C ASN A 161 5.22 12.18 17.19
N GLN A 162 4.24 11.82 18.03
CA GLN A 162 4.49 11.51 19.44
C GLN A 162 5.06 10.10 19.60
N ASN A 163 5.79 9.89 20.70
CA ASN A 163 6.17 8.55 21.13
C ASN A 163 4.92 7.84 21.66
N LEU A 164 4.32 7.01 20.82
CA LEU A 164 3.13 6.23 21.16
C LEU A 164 3.54 5.01 21.97
N GLU A 165 2.85 4.78 23.09
CA GLU A 165 3.04 3.60 23.93
C GLU A 165 2.42 2.36 23.27
N ASN A 166 2.73 1.17 23.81
CA ASN A 166 2.18 -0.08 23.27
C ASN A 166 0.68 -0.24 23.59
N ASP A 167 0.16 0.44 24.61
CA ASP A 167 -1.27 0.43 24.98
C ASP A 167 -2.11 1.44 24.19
N PHE A 168 -3.44 1.46 24.37
CA PHE A 168 -4.35 2.39 23.69
C PHE A 168 -4.61 3.69 24.47
N SER A 169 -3.80 4.01 25.47
CA SER A 169 -4.04 5.15 26.36
C SER A 169 -3.95 6.49 25.63
N LYS A 170 -2.98 6.63 24.72
CA LYS A 170 -2.78 7.87 23.94
C LYS A 170 -3.86 8.08 22.89
N GLU A 171 -4.33 7.01 22.25
CA GLU A 171 -5.44 7.03 21.30
C GLU A 171 -6.74 7.44 22.00
N LYS A 172 -6.95 6.96 23.22
CA LYS A 172 -8.07 7.37 24.06
C LYS A 172 -7.99 8.86 24.42
N GLU A 173 -6.85 9.33 24.93
CA GLU A 173 -6.62 10.76 25.24
C GLU A 173 -6.86 11.65 24.00
N PHE A 174 -6.43 11.21 22.82
CA PHE A 174 -6.64 11.91 21.57
C PHE A 174 -8.14 12.06 21.24
N LEU A 175 -8.93 11.00 21.37
CA LEU A 175 -10.37 11.03 21.13
C LEU A 175 -11.14 11.84 22.19
N GLU A 176 -10.67 11.84 23.44
CA GLU A 176 -11.20 12.66 24.53
C GLU A 176 -10.97 14.15 24.27
N GLN A 177 -9.75 14.54 23.88
CA GLN A 177 -9.42 15.91 23.55
C GLN A 177 -10.19 16.42 22.33
N GLN A 178 -10.36 15.60 21.28
CA GLN A 178 -11.19 15.98 20.13
C GLN A 178 -12.63 16.27 20.53
N PHE A 179 -13.17 15.52 21.49
CA PHE A 179 -14.53 15.74 21.97
C PHE A 179 -14.65 17.02 22.80
N ILE A 180 -13.63 17.35 23.59
CA ILE A 180 -13.54 18.65 24.30
C ILE A 180 -13.57 19.81 23.29
N ASP A 181 -12.79 19.71 22.21
CA ASP A 181 -12.76 20.74 21.17
C ASP A 181 -14.12 20.87 20.47
N HIS A 182 -14.82 19.75 20.25
CA HIS A 182 -16.20 19.73 19.75
C HIS A 182 -17.17 20.44 20.69
N VAL A 183 -17.15 20.15 21.99
CA VAL A 183 -18.02 20.80 22.99
C VAL A 183 -17.78 22.32 23.01
N ASN A 184 -16.51 22.74 23.02
CA ASN A 184 -16.16 24.16 22.99
C ASN A 184 -16.65 24.86 21.71
N TYR A 185 -16.47 24.21 20.56
CA TYR A 185 -16.93 24.73 19.26
C TYR A 185 -18.45 24.81 19.17
N PHE A 186 -19.15 23.75 19.58
CA PHE A 186 -20.61 23.69 19.62
C PHE A 186 -21.16 24.81 20.52
N TYR A 187 -20.58 24.96 21.71
CA TYR A 187 -21.00 26.01 22.64
C TYR A 187 -20.77 27.40 22.05
N LYS A 188 -19.60 27.66 21.44
CA LYS A 188 -19.28 28.95 20.80
C LYS A 188 -20.27 29.35 19.71
N ILE A 189 -20.83 28.39 18.98
CA ILE A 189 -21.78 28.66 17.88
C ILE A 189 -23.20 28.85 18.38
N ASN A 190 -23.60 28.10 19.41
CA ASN A 190 -24.99 28.03 19.85
C ASN A 190 -25.29 28.88 21.10
N SER A 191 -24.27 29.43 21.77
CA SER A 191 -24.45 30.36 22.90
C SER A 191 -24.64 31.81 22.42
N GLU A 192 -25.41 32.60 23.18
CA GLU A 192 -25.46 34.05 23.00
C GLU A 192 -24.07 34.64 23.29
N VAL A 193 -23.53 35.44 22.35
CA VAL A 193 -22.12 35.88 22.26
C VAL A 193 -21.54 36.47 23.56
N SER A 194 -22.38 36.97 24.46
CA SER A 194 -21.99 37.70 25.67
C SER A 194 -21.59 36.83 26.88
N SER A 195 -21.98 35.55 26.93
CA SER A 195 -21.75 34.65 28.09
C SER A 195 -20.66 33.60 27.86
N ALA A 196 -20.11 33.52 26.64
CA ALA A 196 -19.34 32.36 26.20
C ALA A 196 -17.88 32.28 26.70
N GLU A 197 -17.27 33.42 27.04
CA GLU A 197 -15.83 33.49 27.33
C GLU A 197 -15.46 33.19 28.79
N ASN A 198 -16.40 33.29 29.73
CA ASN A 198 -16.12 33.23 31.18
C ASN A 198 -16.52 31.91 31.87
N LEU A 199 -17.08 30.94 31.14
CA LEU A 199 -17.52 29.67 31.74
C LEU A 199 -16.40 28.62 31.74
N THR A 200 -16.33 27.86 32.83
CA THR A 200 -15.46 26.68 32.92
C THR A 200 -15.95 25.57 31.98
N LEU A 201 -15.08 24.62 31.64
CA LEU A 201 -15.46 23.51 30.75
C LEU A 201 -16.64 22.69 31.31
N SER A 202 -16.66 22.42 32.62
CA SER A 202 -17.77 21.72 33.27
C SER A 202 -19.10 22.48 33.15
N GLN A 203 -19.08 23.82 33.26
CA GLN A 203 -20.27 24.65 33.04
C GLN A 203 -20.71 24.63 31.57
N LYS A 204 -19.76 24.64 30.62
CA LYS A 204 -20.06 24.47 29.20
C LYS A 204 -20.70 23.11 28.91
N ILE A 205 -20.26 22.05 29.58
CA ILE A 205 -20.83 20.70 29.45
C ILE A 205 -22.28 20.68 29.95
N GLN A 206 -22.57 21.30 31.10
CA GLN A 206 -23.94 21.41 31.64
C GLN A 206 -24.92 22.05 30.64
N GLU A 207 -24.49 23.11 29.97
CA GLU A 207 -25.31 23.77 28.95
C GLU A 207 -25.33 22.99 27.63
N TYR A 208 -24.19 22.41 27.24
CA TYR A 208 -24.07 21.57 26.04
C TYR A 208 -25.08 20.42 26.05
N VAL A 209 -25.21 19.67 27.16
CA VAL A 209 -26.12 18.52 27.20
C VAL A 209 -27.59 18.94 27.05
N LYS A 210 -27.97 20.10 27.58
CA LYS A 210 -29.32 20.66 27.45
C LYS A 210 -29.61 21.10 26.03
N MET A 211 -28.64 21.73 25.38
CA MET A 211 -28.77 22.20 23.99
C MET A 211 -28.74 21.06 22.98
N ARG A 212 -27.94 20.02 23.24
CA ARG A 212 -27.65 18.95 22.27
C ARG A 212 -28.68 17.83 22.27
N TYR A 213 -29.22 17.48 23.43
CA TYR A 213 -30.00 16.26 23.61
C TYR A 213 -31.46 16.54 23.92
N ASN A 214 -32.35 15.83 23.22
CA ASN A 214 -33.78 15.92 23.46
C ASN A 214 -34.17 15.02 24.65
N LYS A 215 -34.81 15.62 25.66
CA LYS A 215 -35.24 14.93 26.88
C LYS A 215 -36.18 13.75 26.63
N ILE A 216 -37.12 13.91 25.70
CA ILE A 216 -38.18 12.92 25.44
C ILE A 216 -37.63 11.73 24.65
N ASP A 217 -36.83 12.00 23.62
CA ASP A 217 -36.33 10.95 22.72
C ASP A 217 -35.33 10.00 23.42
N LEU A 218 -34.59 10.51 24.40
CA LEU A 218 -33.57 9.77 25.15
C LEU A 218 -33.98 9.44 26.58
N ASN A 219 -35.25 9.69 26.93
CA ASN A 219 -35.80 9.45 28.27
C ASN A 219 -34.92 10.03 29.40
N ILE A 220 -34.44 11.26 29.20
CA ILE A 220 -33.45 11.88 30.11
C ILE A 220 -34.12 12.28 31.42
N ALA A 221 -33.58 11.79 32.53
CA ALA A 221 -33.97 12.18 33.87
C ALA A 221 -33.41 13.57 34.19
N ALA A 222 -34.28 14.49 34.62
CA ALA A 222 -33.90 15.85 34.99
C ALA A 222 -34.07 16.05 36.50
N TYR A 223 -33.00 16.49 37.14
CA TYR A 223 -32.95 16.77 38.58
C TYR A 223 -32.58 18.24 38.76
N ASP A 224 -33.45 19.02 39.41
CA ASP A 224 -33.29 20.47 39.57
C ASP A 224 -32.95 21.21 38.26
N GLY A 225 -33.56 20.77 37.16
CA GLY A 225 -33.35 21.34 35.82
C GLY A 225 -32.02 20.97 35.15
N ARG A 226 -31.23 20.08 35.75
CA ARG A 226 -29.97 19.54 35.22
C ARG A 226 -30.14 18.12 34.69
N TYR A 227 -29.36 17.75 33.66
CA TYR A 227 -29.40 16.43 33.03
C TYR A 227 -28.22 15.60 33.54
N ILE A 228 -28.26 15.26 34.83
CA ILE A 228 -27.08 14.80 35.58
C ILE A 228 -26.41 13.55 34.99
N TYR A 229 -27.17 12.56 34.51
CA TYR A 229 -26.59 11.38 33.84
C TYR A 229 -25.91 11.72 32.50
N ALA A 230 -26.48 12.66 31.74
CA ALA A 230 -25.87 13.15 30.50
C ALA A 230 -24.60 13.95 30.78
N GLU A 231 -24.61 14.80 31.82
CA GLU A 231 -23.43 15.54 32.27
C GLU A 231 -22.29 14.57 32.66
N LEU A 232 -22.61 13.56 33.47
CA LEU A 232 -21.66 12.54 33.88
C LEU A 232 -21.08 11.78 32.67
N TYR A 233 -21.92 11.35 31.73
CA TYR A 233 -21.45 10.69 30.50
C TYR A 233 -20.50 11.57 29.70
N ILE A 234 -20.81 12.85 29.52
CA ILE A 234 -19.97 13.77 28.75
C ILE A 234 -18.66 14.06 29.47
N LEU A 235 -18.65 14.20 30.80
CA LEU A 235 -17.41 14.33 31.58
C LEU A 235 -16.49 13.11 31.37
N ILE A 236 -17.04 11.90 31.46
CA ILE A 236 -16.31 10.66 31.20
C ILE A 236 -15.79 10.62 29.76
N ARG A 237 -16.62 10.98 28.77
CA ARG A 237 -16.26 11.04 27.34
C ARG A 237 -15.16 12.06 27.03
N CYS A 238 -15.01 13.08 27.87
CA CYS A 238 -13.95 14.09 27.78
C CYS A 238 -12.69 13.72 28.59
N GLY A 239 -12.64 12.55 29.24
CA GLY A 239 -11.53 12.18 30.13
C GLY A 239 -11.46 12.97 31.45
N LEU A 240 -12.51 13.71 31.80
CA LEU A 240 -12.60 14.55 33.01
C LEU A 240 -13.05 13.72 34.21
N TYR A 241 -12.25 12.70 34.55
CA TYR A 241 -12.58 11.71 35.58
C TYR A 241 -12.72 12.32 36.97
N LYS A 242 -11.89 13.32 37.32
CA LYS A 242 -11.95 13.99 38.63
C LYS A 242 -13.23 14.79 38.81
N GLU A 243 -13.66 15.47 37.75
CA GLU A 243 -14.92 16.21 37.72
C GLU A 243 -16.13 15.27 37.73
N ALA A 244 -16.02 14.10 37.08
CA ALA A 244 -17.02 13.04 37.17
C ALA A 244 -17.15 12.47 38.59
N GLU A 245 -16.03 12.18 39.26
CA GLU A 245 -15.99 11.75 40.67
C GLU A 245 -16.60 12.80 41.60
N ALA A 246 -16.28 14.08 41.40
CA ALA A 246 -16.85 15.18 42.17
C ALA A 246 -18.38 15.26 41.99
N LEU A 247 -18.89 15.09 40.76
CA LEU A 247 -20.32 15.10 40.49
C LEU A 247 -21.05 13.92 41.15
N LEU A 248 -20.44 12.73 41.18
CA LEU A 248 -20.98 11.56 41.87
C LEU A 248 -21.08 11.80 43.38
N ALA A 249 -20.06 12.40 44.00
CA ALA A 249 -20.03 12.67 45.43
C ALA A 249 -21.00 13.78 45.86
N GLU A 250 -21.26 14.77 44.99
CA GLU A 250 -22.14 15.91 45.29
C GLU A 250 -23.63 15.54 45.23
N GLN A 251 -24.01 14.60 44.37
CA GLN A 251 -25.40 14.37 43.99
C GLN A 251 -25.96 13.07 44.59
N THR A 252 -26.96 13.17 45.47
CA THR A 252 -27.59 12.01 46.14
C THR A 252 -28.57 11.23 45.27
N ILE A 253 -28.73 11.62 43.99
CA ILE A 253 -29.68 11.02 43.06
C ILE A 253 -29.19 9.70 42.47
N PHE A 254 -27.89 9.42 42.57
CA PHE A 254 -27.29 8.21 42.04
C PHE A 254 -27.58 7.03 42.96
N GLU A 255 -27.99 5.90 42.37
CA GLU A 255 -28.17 4.65 43.11
C GLU A 255 -26.81 4.17 43.64
N GLU A 256 -26.76 3.69 44.89
CA GLU A 256 -25.52 3.25 45.56
C GLU A 256 -24.74 2.23 44.71
N HIS A 257 -25.44 1.23 44.14
CA HIS A 257 -24.83 0.26 43.24
C HIS A 257 -24.27 0.85 41.93
N PHE A 258 -24.82 1.97 41.44
CA PHE A 258 -24.28 2.68 40.27
C PHE A 258 -22.97 3.36 40.61
N VAL A 259 -22.95 4.05 41.75
CA VAL A 259 -21.75 4.72 42.26
C VAL A 259 -20.65 3.70 42.50
N ASP A 260 -20.94 2.60 43.22
CA ASP A 260 -19.98 1.53 43.49
C ASP A 260 -19.38 0.94 42.20
N SER A 261 -20.21 0.69 41.18
CA SER A 261 -19.74 0.11 39.92
C SER A 261 -18.78 1.04 39.18
N LEU A 262 -19.08 2.34 39.20
CA LEU A 262 -18.30 3.36 38.50
C LEU A 262 -17.01 3.71 39.26
N GLU A 263 -17.04 3.77 40.59
CA GLU A 263 -15.83 3.93 41.42
C GLU A 263 -14.89 2.73 41.27
N ASN A 264 -15.42 1.50 41.28
CA ASN A 264 -14.64 0.30 41.04
C ASN A 264 -13.99 0.30 39.65
N PHE A 265 -14.68 0.85 38.65
CA PHE A 265 -14.10 1.06 37.32
C PHE A 265 -12.96 2.09 37.34
N PHE A 266 -13.15 3.26 37.99
CA PHE A 266 -12.08 4.27 38.11
C PHE A 266 -10.84 3.75 38.86
N ARG A 267 -11.01 2.78 39.77
CA ARG A 267 -9.92 2.09 40.48
C ARG A 267 -9.31 0.90 39.71
N ASN A 268 -9.70 0.69 38.44
CA ASN A 268 -9.27 -0.42 37.58
C ASN A 268 -9.61 -1.81 38.15
N THR A 269 -10.69 -1.93 38.92
CA THR A 269 -11.22 -3.19 39.46
C THR A 269 -12.68 -3.41 39.04
N PRO A 270 -13.00 -3.47 37.73
CA PRO A 270 -14.38 -3.48 37.26
C PRO A 270 -15.12 -4.77 37.67
N ASN A 271 -16.36 -4.62 38.12
CA ASN A 271 -17.24 -5.74 38.44
C ASN A 271 -17.98 -6.21 37.18
N LYS A 272 -17.64 -7.39 36.65
CA LYS A 272 -18.11 -7.91 35.34
C LYS A 272 -19.54 -8.47 35.33
N GLN A 273 -20.32 -8.29 36.39
CA GLN A 273 -21.69 -8.79 36.44
C GLN A 273 -22.65 -7.75 35.85
N VAL A 274 -23.31 -8.11 34.73
CA VAL A 274 -24.43 -7.32 34.21
C VAL A 274 -25.57 -7.44 35.20
N SER A 275 -25.77 -6.36 35.92
CA SER A 275 -26.76 -6.28 36.98
C SER A 275 -28.18 -6.36 36.36
N THR A 276 -29.10 -7.10 36.98
CA THR A 276 -30.55 -7.19 36.61
C THR A 276 -31.33 -5.87 36.76
N PHE A 277 -30.63 -4.74 36.87
CA PHE A 277 -31.15 -3.47 37.38
C PHE A 277 -31.39 -2.43 36.28
N ILE A 278 -31.13 -2.76 35.00
CA ILE A 278 -31.44 -1.89 33.86
C ILE A 278 -32.91 -2.10 33.45
N ASN A 279 -33.74 -1.07 33.67
CA ASN A 279 -35.13 -1.07 33.22
C ASN A 279 -35.28 -0.52 31.80
N LYS A 280 -36.32 -0.95 31.08
CA LYS A 280 -36.65 -0.44 29.72
C LYS A 280 -36.96 1.07 29.69
N ASN A 281 -37.29 1.65 30.84
CA ASN A 281 -37.63 3.07 31.00
C ASN A 281 -36.56 3.84 31.78
N ASP A 282 -35.32 3.33 31.86
CA ASP A 282 -34.22 4.09 32.45
C ASP A 282 -33.70 5.16 31.48
N ASP A 283 -32.99 6.13 32.04
CA ASP A 283 -32.27 7.16 31.29
C ASP A 283 -31.22 6.49 30.37
N PHE A 284 -31.24 6.82 29.07
CA PHE A 284 -30.34 6.21 28.09
C PHE A 284 -28.86 6.47 28.39
N PHE A 285 -28.52 7.60 29.04
CA PHE A 285 -27.15 7.86 29.49
C PHE A 285 -26.76 6.98 30.67
N LYS A 286 -27.66 6.77 31.65
CA LYS A 286 -27.46 5.80 32.74
C LYS A 286 -27.18 4.41 32.17
N VAL A 287 -28.03 3.95 31.24
CA VAL A 287 -27.87 2.65 30.56
C VAL A 287 -26.53 2.57 29.82
N THR A 288 -26.16 3.63 29.09
CA THR A 288 -24.91 3.66 28.33
C THR A 288 -23.69 3.56 29.23
N ILE A 289 -23.61 4.35 30.31
CA ILE A 289 -22.49 4.30 31.26
C ILE A 289 -22.38 2.90 31.87
N TYR A 290 -23.49 2.34 32.35
CA TYR A 290 -23.51 0.99 32.91
C TYR A 290 -23.00 -0.06 31.92
N LYS A 291 -23.45 -0.01 30.66
CA LYS A 291 -23.00 -0.97 29.63
C LYS A 291 -21.51 -0.84 29.33
N LEU A 292 -20.98 0.39 29.27
CA LEU A 292 -19.55 0.63 29.05
C LEU A 292 -18.66 0.08 30.19
N ILE A 293 -19.12 0.12 31.45
CA ILE A 293 -18.33 -0.35 32.59
C ILE A 293 -18.51 -1.85 32.91
N THR A 294 -19.62 -2.49 32.46
CA THR A 294 -19.98 -3.88 32.84
C THR A 294 -19.93 -4.92 31.72
N ILE A 295 -20.08 -4.54 30.43
CA ILE A 295 -20.19 -5.50 29.31
C ILE A 295 -18.88 -5.56 28.49
N PRO A 296 -18.38 -6.75 28.10
CA PRO A 296 -17.29 -6.84 27.14
C PRO A 296 -17.76 -6.61 25.69
N SER A 297 -17.09 -5.67 25.01
CA SER A 297 -16.84 -5.46 23.57
C SER A 297 -17.94 -5.67 22.50
N SER A 298 -19.16 -6.09 22.82
CA SER A 298 -20.27 -6.10 21.86
C SER A 298 -21.14 -4.84 22.03
N CYS A 299 -20.92 -3.83 21.19
CA CYS A 299 -21.79 -2.65 21.15
C CYS A 299 -23.20 -3.07 20.72
N GLU A 300 -24.14 -3.15 21.65
CA GLU A 300 -25.56 -3.37 21.34
C GLU A 300 -26.20 -2.10 20.76
N ASN A 301 -27.26 -2.28 19.97
CA ASN A 301 -28.18 -1.20 19.63
C ASN A 301 -28.79 -0.65 20.93
N ASN A 302 -28.87 0.69 21.08
CA ASN A 302 -29.35 1.49 22.24
C ASN A 302 -28.27 2.10 23.16
N LEU A 303 -27.10 2.47 22.63
CA LEU A 303 -26.15 3.35 23.32
C LEU A 303 -26.24 4.78 22.78
N VAL A 304 -25.84 5.78 23.58
CA VAL A 304 -25.75 7.20 23.15
C VAL A 304 -24.46 7.47 22.33
N LEU A 305 -23.93 6.45 21.65
CA LEU A 305 -22.80 6.58 20.73
C LEU A 305 -23.30 7.14 19.41
N SER A 306 -22.83 8.33 19.03
CA SER A 306 -23.40 9.09 17.92
C SER A 306 -22.46 9.27 16.73
N THR A 307 -21.19 8.94 16.90
CA THR A 307 -20.11 9.12 15.92
C THR A 307 -19.20 7.89 15.86
N PHE A 308 -18.37 7.77 14.83
CA PHE A 308 -17.38 6.68 14.74
C PHE A 308 -16.32 6.82 15.84
N GLU A 309 -15.96 8.05 16.17
CA GLU A 309 -15.06 8.41 17.26
C GLU A 309 -15.60 7.91 18.61
N ASP A 310 -16.90 8.02 18.85
CA ASP A 310 -17.54 7.48 20.05
C ASP A 310 -17.45 5.95 20.11
N VAL A 311 -17.61 5.27 18.98
CA VAL A 311 -17.49 3.81 18.90
C VAL A 311 -16.04 3.36 19.17
N ILE A 312 -15.06 4.07 18.63
CA ILE A 312 -13.64 3.75 18.86
C ILE A 312 -13.28 4.04 20.32
N TRP A 313 -13.67 5.20 20.85
CA TRP A 313 -13.45 5.56 22.26
C TRP A 313 -14.10 4.55 23.20
N ALA A 314 -15.34 4.12 22.92
CA ALA A 314 -16.03 3.11 23.72
C ALA A 314 -15.27 1.78 23.73
N ASN A 315 -14.69 1.36 22.60
CA ASN A 315 -13.86 0.17 22.56
C ASN A 315 -12.62 0.32 23.47
N PHE A 316 -11.89 1.44 23.40
CA PHE A 316 -10.76 1.72 24.30
C PHE A 316 -11.16 1.80 25.78
N PHE A 317 -12.34 2.35 26.05
CA PHE A 317 -12.87 2.50 27.39
C PHE A 317 -13.15 1.15 28.05
N VAL A 318 -13.71 0.20 27.29
CA VAL A 318 -13.98 -1.17 27.71
C VAL A 318 -12.69 -2.02 27.75
N SER A 319 -11.71 -1.70 26.90
CA SER A 319 -10.54 -2.51 26.63
C SER A 319 -9.26 -2.10 27.38
N GLN A 320 -9.38 -1.65 28.63
CA GLN A 320 -8.21 -1.34 29.49
C GLN A 320 -7.19 -2.50 29.65
N GLN A 321 -7.50 -3.71 29.13
CA GLN A 321 -6.65 -4.90 29.16
C GLN A 321 -6.41 -5.56 27.78
N GLN A 322 -6.85 -4.97 26.65
CA GLN A 322 -6.62 -5.59 25.33
C GLN A 322 -5.34 -5.06 24.68
N GLU A 323 -4.46 -5.98 24.28
CA GLU A 323 -3.24 -5.67 23.53
C GLU A 323 -3.51 -5.34 22.06
N SER A 324 -4.70 -5.64 21.53
CA SER A 324 -5.06 -5.38 20.13
C SER A 324 -6.56 -5.20 19.90
N ILE A 325 -6.91 -4.37 18.92
CA ILE A 325 -8.27 -4.18 18.40
C ILE A 325 -8.23 -4.48 16.91
N ASP A 326 -9.02 -5.46 16.45
CA ASP A 326 -9.05 -5.82 15.02
C ASP A 326 -9.81 -4.76 14.21
N PHE A 327 -9.10 -4.12 13.29
CA PHE A 327 -9.65 -3.19 12.31
C PHE A 327 -10.81 -3.80 11.49
N ASN A 328 -10.80 -5.12 11.24
CA ASN A 328 -11.83 -5.78 10.44
C ASN A 328 -13.19 -5.90 11.15
N ASN A 329 -13.25 -5.61 12.46
CA ASN A 329 -14.52 -5.57 13.19
C ASN A 329 -15.33 -4.31 12.87
N PHE A 330 -14.73 -3.33 12.20
CA PHE A 330 -15.41 -2.10 11.79
C PHE A 330 -15.95 -2.22 10.36
N ASN A 331 -17.25 -1.99 10.21
CA ASN A 331 -17.90 -1.95 8.90
C ASN A 331 -17.90 -0.51 8.36
N PHE A 332 -17.36 -0.33 7.15
CA PHE A 332 -17.23 0.98 6.53
C PHE A 332 -17.92 1.05 5.17
N ASP A 333 -18.55 2.18 4.88
CA ASP A 333 -19.01 2.48 3.53
C ASP A 333 -17.84 2.84 2.60
N ILE A 334 -18.03 2.61 1.30
CA ILE A 334 -17.00 2.83 0.25
C ILE A 334 -16.51 4.29 0.23
N LYS A 335 -17.34 5.26 0.63
CA LYS A 335 -17.03 6.71 0.55
C LYS A 335 -16.35 7.31 1.79
N GLN A 336 -16.03 6.51 2.81
CA GLN A 336 -15.57 7.00 4.11
C GLN A 336 -14.05 6.90 4.30
N SER A 337 -13.23 7.27 3.30
CA SER A 337 -11.77 7.11 3.37
C SER A 337 -11.12 7.83 4.56
N ARG A 338 -11.65 9.00 4.97
CA ARG A 338 -11.17 9.74 6.16
C ARG A 338 -11.45 8.99 7.46
N THR A 339 -12.68 8.50 7.64
CA THR A 339 -13.06 7.71 8.82
C THR A 339 -12.28 6.42 8.88
N LYS A 340 -12.11 5.72 7.75
CA LYS A 340 -11.28 4.53 7.65
C LYS A 340 -9.84 4.80 8.08
N LEU A 341 -9.26 5.93 7.62
CA LEU A 341 -7.92 6.34 8.00
C LEU A 341 -7.81 6.58 9.52
N LEU A 342 -8.76 7.33 10.09
CA LEU A 342 -8.82 7.55 11.53
C LEU A 342 -8.87 6.23 12.30
N VAL A 343 -9.77 5.31 11.92
CA VAL A 343 -9.89 4.02 12.61
C VAL A 343 -8.62 3.19 12.47
N ALA A 344 -8.04 3.11 11.27
CA ALA A 344 -6.81 2.36 11.04
C ALA A 344 -5.64 2.89 11.90
N ILE A 345 -5.52 4.22 12.05
CA ILE A 345 -4.50 4.81 12.93
C ILE A 345 -4.79 4.50 14.40
N MET A 346 -6.03 4.72 14.84
CA MET A 346 -6.44 4.51 16.24
C MET A 346 -6.36 3.02 16.64
N THR A 347 -6.58 2.09 15.72
CA THR A 347 -6.41 0.66 15.99
C THR A 347 -4.99 0.15 15.69
N LYS A 348 -4.03 1.04 15.46
CA LYS A 348 -2.61 0.73 15.15
C LYS A 348 -2.40 -0.15 13.91
N ASN A 349 -3.38 -0.21 13.00
CA ASN A 349 -3.22 -0.87 11.71
C ASN A 349 -2.57 0.07 10.69
N TYR A 350 -1.30 0.42 10.96
CA TYR A 350 -0.55 1.42 10.20
C TYR A 350 -0.34 1.01 8.74
N SER A 351 -0.10 -0.27 8.44
CA SER A 351 -0.06 -0.75 7.05
C SER A 351 -1.34 -0.43 6.27
N GLU A 352 -2.51 -0.65 6.87
CA GLU A 352 -3.77 -0.34 6.20
C GLU A 352 -3.99 1.18 6.08
N ALA A 353 -3.58 1.95 7.09
CA ALA A 353 -3.59 3.41 7.03
C ALA A 353 -2.76 3.96 5.85
N VAL A 354 -1.58 3.39 5.58
CA VAL A 354 -0.74 3.74 4.43
C VAL A 354 -1.46 3.43 3.11
N ARG A 355 -2.10 2.26 2.99
CA ARG A 355 -2.91 1.93 1.79
C ARG A 355 -4.07 2.89 1.60
N ILE A 356 -4.80 3.21 2.66
CA ILE A 356 -5.94 4.12 2.61
C ILE A 356 -5.52 5.52 2.16
N ILE A 357 -4.42 6.06 2.70
CA ILE A 357 -4.01 7.44 2.38
C ILE A 357 -3.43 7.57 0.97
N ILE A 358 -2.77 6.53 0.48
CA ILE A 358 -2.21 6.51 -0.88
C ILE A 358 -3.33 6.33 -1.91
N ASN A 359 -4.19 5.33 -1.73
CA ASN A 359 -5.25 4.97 -2.68
C ASN A 359 -6.52 5.84 -2.55
N GLY A 360 -6.65 6.60 -1.46
CA GLY A 360 -7.79 7.47 -1.21
C GLY A 360 -7.69 8.84 -1.90
N GLU A 361 -8.80 9.59 -1.81
CA GLU A 361 -8.93 10.96 -2.32
C GLU A 361 -8.29 12.00 -1.37
N PHE A 362 -7.01 11.81 -1.07
CA PHE A 362 -6.20 12.74 -0.27
C PHE A 362 -5.26 13.56 -1.16
N SER A 363 -4.94 14.79 -0.74
CA SER A 363 -3.97 15.63 -1.45
C SER A 363 -2.58 15.02 -1.38
N ALA A 364 -1.69 15.40 -2.30
CA ALA A 364 -0.33 14.85 -2.27
C ALA A 364 0.45 15.29 -1.03
N VAL A 365 0.15 16.49 -0.49
CA VAL A 365 0.69 16.97 0.78
C VAL A 365 0.27 16.04 1.92
N ASP A 366 -1.03 15.78 2.07
CA ASP A 366 -1.53 14.91 3.15
C ASP A 366 -0.93 13.51 3.03
N THR A 367 -0.96 12.92 1.82
CA THR A 367 -0.41 11.57 1.57
C THR A 367 1.08 11.50 1.90
N PHE A 368 1.87 12.50 1.51
CA PHE A 368 3.31 12.50 1.75
C PHE A 368 3.67 12.58 3.23
N PHE A 369 3.17 13.60 3.95
CA PHE A 369 3.57 13.86 5.32
C PHE A 369 3.01 12.82 6.31
N LEU A 370 1.74 12.42 6.17
CA LEU A 370 1.18 11.35 7.02
C LEU A 370 1.75 9.98 6.66
N GLY A 371 1.89 9.66 5.36
CA GLY A 371 2.45 8.37 4.93
C GLY A 371 3.87 8.16 5.44
N LYS A 372 4.68 9.23 5.50
CA LYS A 372 6.01 9.22 6.10
C LYS A 372 5.98 8.83 7.58
N GLU A 373 5.13 9.45 8.38
CA GLU A 373 5.06 9.16 9.82
C GLU A 373 4.46 7.79 10.11
N LEU A 374 3.51 7.32 9.29
CA LEU A 374 2.96 5.97 9.38
C LEU A 374 4.03 4.90 9.14
N LEU A 375 4.89 5.09 8.14
CA LEU A 375 5.94 4.11 7.83
C LEU A 375 7.07 4.05 8.86
N LYS A 376 7.24 5.10 9.67
CA LYS A 376 8.13 5.02 10.84
C LYS A 376 7.59 4.06 11.91
N LYS A 377 6.29 3.77 11.91
CA LYS A 377 5.64 2.84 12.85
C LYS A 377 5.53 1.42 12.26
N ASP A 378 5.41 1.28 10.95
CA ASP A 378 5.21 0.00 10.25
C ASP A 378 5.69 0.08 8.80
N ASP A 379 6.69 -0.70 8.42
CA ASP A 379 7.39 -0.62 7.13
C ASP A 379 6.80 -1.50 6.02
N ARG A 380 5.74 -2.27 6.29
CA ARG A 380 5.18 -3.28 5.36
C ARG A 380 4.74 -2.73 4.01
N GLU A 381 4.32 -1.46 3.96
CA GLU A 381 3.85 -0.80 2.74
C GLU A 381 4.88 0.18 2.14
N THR A 382 6.17 -0.01 2.45
CA THR A 382 7.27 0.83 1.95
C THR A 382 7.25 0.96 0.43
N ILE A 383 7.12 -0.16 -0.31
CA ILE A 383 7.12 -0.17 -1.78
C ILE A 383 6.02 0.75 -2.34
N LEU A 384 4.82 0.67 -1.76
CA LEU A 384 3.65 1.42 -2.18
C LEU A 384 3.87 2.93 -2.02
N PHE A 385 4.43 3.32 -0.88
CA PHE A 385 4.71 4.73 -0.59
C PHE A 385 5.88 5.27 -1.39
N VAL A 386 6.98 4.53 -1.52
CA VAL A 386 8.14 4.96 -2.31
C VAL A 386 7.72 5.18 -3.77
N ASN A 387 6.87 4.33 -4.35
CA ASN A 387 6.27 4.58 -5.67
C ASN A 387 5.59 5.95 -5.77
N PHE A 388 4.73 6.26 -4.79
CA PHE A 388 4.05 7.55 -4.73
C PHE A 388 5.04 8.72 -4.58
N VAL A 389 6.06 8.58 -3.74
CA VAL A 389 7.11 9.60 -3.57
C VAL A 389 7.89 9.84 -4.86
N PHE A 390 8.22 8.79 -5.62
CA PHE A 390 8.93 8.94 -6.89
C PHE A 390 8.10 9.60 -7.99
N LEU A 391 6.77 9.48 -7.94
CA LEU A 391 5.88 10.29 -8.77
C LEU A 391 5.95 11.79 -8.42
N ILE A 392 6.12 12.13 -7.13
CA ILE A 392 6.36 13.52 -6.69
C ILE A 392 7.74 13.98 -7.19
N ILE A 393 8.79 13.19 -6.95
CA ILE A 393 10.18 13.51 -7.33
C ILE A 393 10.29 13.78 -8.84
N LYS A 394 9.56 13.04 -9.67
CA LYS A 394 9.54 13.24 -11.12
C LYS A 394 9.05 14.63 -11.53
N GLN A 395 8.22 15.26 -10.70
CA GLN A 395 7.67 16.59 -10.93
C GLN A 395 8.48 17.70 -10.23
N CYS A 396 9.48 17.35 -9.42
CA CYS A 396 10.34 18.33 -8.77
C CYS A 396 11.16 19.14 -9.78
N SER A 397 11.39 20.39 -9.42
CA SER A 397 11.96 21.40 -10.32
C SER A 397 13.48 21.31 -10.52
N SER A 398 14.21 20.74 -9.56
CA SER A 398 15.67 20.72 -9.53
C SER A 398 16.23 19.42 -8.95
N VAL A 399 17.48 19.07 -9.28
CA VAL A 399 18.14 17.89 -8.70
C VAL A 399 18.30 18.03 -7.18
N ASP A 400 18.58 19.24 -6.70
CA ASP A 400 18.69 19.53 -5.25
C ASP A 400 17.37 19.27 -4.50
N THR A 401 16.22 19.65 -5.08
CA THR A 401 14.92 19.37 -4.44
C THR A 401 14.58 17.88 -4.47
N LYS A 402 14.90 17.18 -5.57
CA LYS A 402 14.77 15.71 -5.64
C LYS A 402 15.56 15.02 -4.52
N LEU A 403 16.82 15.43 -4.30
CA LEU A 403 17.68 14.90 -3.23
C LEU A 403 17.12 15.19 -1.83
N LYS A 404 16.58 16.38 -1.59
CA LYS A 404 15.92 16.70 -0.31
C LYS A 404 14.74 15.77 -0.04
N VAL A 405 13.92 15.50 -1.05
CA VAL A 405 12.78 14.58 -0.90
C VAL A 405 13.26 13.15 -0.63
N ILE A 406 14.28 12.66 -1.34
CA ILE A 406 14.86 11.32 -1.12
C ILE A 406 15.47 11.18 0.26
N SER A 407 16.30 12.15 0.68
CA SER A 407 16.90 12.14 2.01
C SER A 407 15.84 12.20 3.12
N SER A 408 14.69 12.84 2.87
CA SER A 408 13.58 12.86 3.84
C SER A 408 12.94 11.48 4.10
N ILE A 409 13.16 10.50 3.20
CA ILE A 409 12.66 9.13 3.30
C ILE A 409 13.79 8.10 3.52
N SER A 410 14.99 8.54 3.90
CA SER A 410 16.16 7.65 4.07
C SER A 410 16.04 6.65 5.23
N PHE A 411 15.03 6.80 6.09
CA PHE A 411 14.70 5.83 7.13
C PHE A 411 14.04 4.55 6.57
N LEU A 412 13.61 4.57 5.31
CA LEU A 412 13.08 3.41 4.59
C LEU A 412 14.21 2.56 3.99
N SER A 413 13.88 1.38 3.47
CA SER A 413 14.83 0.47 2.83
C SER A 413 15.59 1.16 1.69
N GLN A 414 16.93 1.19 1.82
CA GLN A 414 17.83 1.71 0.80
C GLN A 414 17.68 0.97 -0.53
N GLU A 415 17.47 -0.34 -0.49
CA GLU A 415 17.30 -1.18 -1.68
C GLU A 415 16.06 -0.75 -2.49
N GLU A 416 14.93 -0.51 -1.81
CA GLU A 416 13.69 -0.07 -2.44
C GLU A 416 13.84 1.32 -3.10
N ILE A 417 14.53 2.24 -2.44
CA ILE A 417 14.83 3.56 -3.02
C ILE A 417 15.71 3.41 -4.26
N CYS A 418 16.74 2.55 -4.21
CA CYS A 418 17.63 2.31 -5.35
C CYS A 418 16.91 1.68 -6.55
N LEU A 419 16.02 0.70 -6.31
CA LEU A 419 15.18 0.11 -7.35
C LEU A 419 14.32 1.17 -8.04
N LYS A 420 13.75 2.11 -7.28
CA LYS A 420 12.92 3.19 -7.84
C LYS A 420 13.72 4.27 -8.55
N LEU A 421 14.95 4.56 -8.14
CA LEU A 421 15.87 5.41 -8.91
C LEU A 421 16.12 4.85 -10.32
N ILE A 422 16.30 3.52 -10.41
CA ILE A 422 16.48 2.82 -11.69
C ILE A 422 15.20 2.85 -12.51
N GLU A 423 14.06 2.47 -11.93
CA GLU A 423 12.76 2.39 -12.61
C GLU A 423 12.31 3.74 -13.20
N PHE A 424 12.57 4.85 -12.49
CA PHE A 424 12.21 6.19 -12.92
C PHE A 424 13.31 6.90 -13.75
N ASP A 425 14.41 6.21 -14.09
CA ASP A 425 15.59 6.74 -14.81
C ASP A 425 16.14 8.05 -14.21
N MET A 426 16.22 8.13 -12.88
CA MET A 426 16.69 9.31 -12.14
C MET A 426 18.18 9.21 -11.77
N LEU A 427 19.00 8.78 -12.72
CA LEU A 427 20.43 8.55 -12.47
C LEU A 427 21.20 9.84 -12.19
N GLU A 428 20.68 11.02 -12.56
CA GLU A 428 21.34 12.30 -12.26
C GLU A 428 21.53 12.57 -10.76
N ILE A 429 20.65 12.01 -9.94
CA ILE A 429 20.66 12.15 -8.48
C ILE A 429 21.87 11.46 -7.86
N LEU A 430 22.37 10.39 -8.50
CA LEU A 430 23.45 9.56 -7.97
C LEU A 430 24.78 10.29 -7.86
N SER A 431 24.95 11.40 -8.58
CA SER A 431 26.15 12.23 -8.50
C SER A 431 26.25 13.03 -7.18
N LEU A 432 25.15 13.17 -6.46
CA LEU A 432 25.03 14.06 -5.29
C LEU A 432 24.53 13.36 -4.02
N ILE A 433 24.05 12.11 -4.14
CA ILE A 433 23.67 11.27 -3.00
C ILE A 433 24.92 10.57 -2.41
N SER A 434 24.80 9.96 -1.22
CA SER A 434 25.92 9.23 -0.62
C SER A 434 26.37 8.05 -1.49
N ASP A 435 27.68 7.75 -1.44
CA ASP A 435 28.31 6.69 -2.23
C ASP A 435 27.67 5.30 -1.98
N GLU A 436 27.07 5.08 -0.81
CA GLU A 436 26.35 3.85 -0.48
C GLU A 436 25.19 3.57 -1.44
N TYR A 437 24.37 4.58 -1.78
CA TYR A 437 23.28 4.41 -2.76
C TYR A 437 23.84 4.15 -4.16
N LYS A 438 24.93 4.83 -4.53
CA LYS A 438 25.58 4.64 -5.83
C LYS A 438 26.11 3.22 -5.99
N LEU A 439 26.82 2.71 -4.99
CA LEU A 439 27.32 1.33 -5.00
C LEU A 439 26.18 0.31 -5.07
N LYS A 440 25.08 0.54 -4.33
CA LYS A 440 23.92 -0.36 -4.36
C LYS A 440 23.21 -0.35 -5.72
N VAL A 441 23.08 0.80 -6.36
CA VAL A 441 22.53 0.88 -7.73
C VAL A 441 23.41 0.13 -8.72
N ILE A 442 24.73 0.26 -8.64
CA ILE A 442 25.67 -0.49 -9.50
C ILE A 442 25.48 -2.00 -9.29
N GLU A 443 25.39 -2.46 -8.04
CA GLU A 443 25.14 -3.86 -7.71
C GLU A 443 23.82 -4.37 -8.33
N LEU A 444 22.72 -3.63 -8.17
CA LEU A 444 21.41 -3.99 -8.71
C LEU A 444 21.39 -4.03 -10.24
N LEU A 445 22.05 -3.07 -10.90
CA LEU A 445 22.14 -3.03 -12.35
C LEU A 445 23.02 -4.16 -12.91
N ARG A 446 24.09 -4.55 -12.20
CA ARG A 446 24.91 -5.72 -12.55
C ARG A 446 24.10 -7.02 -12.44
N ASN A 447 23.37 -7.19 -11.33
CA ASN A 447 22.53 -8.37 -11.10
C ASN A 447 21.38 -8.49 -12.13
N SER A 448 20.86 -7.37 -12.62
CA SER A 448 19.82 -7.34 -13.66
C SER A 448 20.37 -7.33 -15.09
N ASN A 449 21.70 -7.36 -15.26
CA ASN A 449 22.39 -7.27 -16.55
C ASN A 449 21.96 -6.06 -17.41
N ASN A 450 21.61 -4.94 -16.78
CA ASN A 450 21.14 -3.74 -17.47
C ASN A 450 22.34 -2.84 -17.89
N LYS A 451 23.05 -3.30 -18.93
CA LYS A 451 24.28 -2.66 -19.43
C LYS A 451 24.09 -1.21 -19.90
N ILE A 452 22.92 -0.86 -20.43
CA ILE A 452 22.62 0.50 -20.91
C ILE A 452 22.71 1.50 -19.76
N LEU A 453 22.02 1.21 -18.66
CA LEU A 453 21.99 2.10 -17.49
C LEU A 453 23.33 2.13 -16.76
N LEU A 454 24.07 1.01 -16.72
CA LEU A 454 25.44 0.98 -16.20
C LEU A 454 26.37 1.91 -16.98
N LEU A 455 26.37 1.81 -18.31
CA LEU A 455 27.17 2.69 -19.16
C LEU A 455 26.81 4.16 -18.95
N LYS A 456 25.53 4.50 -18.88
CA LYS A 456 25.05 5.85 -18.59
C LYS A 456 25.53 6.34 -17.21
N LEU A 457 25.45 5.49 -16.18
CA LEU A 457 25.87 5.82 -14.82
C LEU A 457 27.38 6.07 -14.71
N HIS A 458 28.21 5.19 -15.26
CA HIS A 458 29.67 5.37 -15.25
C HIS A 458 30.09 6.56 -16.12
N TYR A 459 29.38 6.82 -17.22
CA TYR A 459 29.57 8.02 -18.05
C TYR A 459 29.33 9.29 -17.25
N MET A 460 28.21 9.37 -16.50
CA MET A 460 27.87 10.53 -15.67
C MET A 460 28.83 10.71 -14.48
N SER A 461 29.36 9.62 -13.94
CA SER A 461 30.29 9.67 -12.80
C SER A 461 31.76 9.82 -13.19
N GLY A 462 32.08 9.73 -14.48
CA GLY A 462 33.44 9.89 -15.00
C GLY A 462 34.38 8.73 -14.65
N ASP A 463 33.84 7.55 -14.31
CA ASP A 463 34.63 6.35 -14.01
C ASP A 463 35.11 5.72 -15.31
N VAL A 464 36.31 6.12 -15.73
CA VAL A 464 36.85 5.82 -17.06
C VAL A 464 37.16 4.34 -17.22
N VAL A 465 37.67 3.66 -16.18
CA VAL A 465 38.12 2.25 -16.27
C VAL A 465 36.95 1.31 -16.52
N GLU A 466 35.90 1.41 -15.71
CA GLU A 466 34.71 0.56 -15.88
C GLU A 466 33.97 0.86 -17.20
N LEU A 467 33.96 2.13 -17.64
CA LEU A 467 33.44 2.51 -18.95
C LEU A 467 34.15 1.80 -20.10
N TYR A 468 35.48 1.66 -20.03
CA TYR A 468 36.26 0.95 -21.04
C TYR A 468 35.86 -0.53 -21.11
N GLU A 469 35.71 -1.19 -19.97
CA GLU A 469 35.34 -2.61 -19.90
C GLU A 469 33.92 -2.85 -20.46
N LEU A 470 32.94 -2.11 -19.94
CA LEU A 470 31.53 -2.23 -20.36
C LEU A 470 31.35 -1.89 -21.85
N LEU A 471 32.04 -0.86 -22.36
CA LEU A 471 31.98 -0.50 -23.78
C LEU A 471 32.65 -1.56 -24.65
N SER A 472 33.76 -2.14 -24.19
CA SER A 472 34.44 -3.22 -24.90
C SER A 472 33.54 -4.45 -25.05
N GLU A 473 32.83 -4.83 -23.98
CA GLU A 473 31.85 -5.91 -24.04
C GLU A 473 30.71 -5.60 -25.01
N ALA A 474 30.12 -4.40 -24.93
CA ALA A 474 29.03 -3.98 -25.81
C ALA A 474 29.46 -3.99 -27.29
N LEU A 475 30.70 -3.58 -27.60
CA LEU A 475 31.26 -3.67 -28.94
C LEU A 475 31.44 -5.13 -29.39
N ILE A 476 31.95 -6.01 -28.53
CA ILE A 476 32.10 -7.44 -28.85
C ILE A 476 30.74 -8.09 -29.15
N GLU A 477 29.73 -7.82 -28.32
CA GLU A 477 28.35 -8.28 -28.52
C GLU A 477 27.78 -7.77 -29.84
N GLU A 478 27.93 -6.47 -30.13
CA GLU A 478 27.43 -5.87 -31.36
C GLU A 478 28.16 -6.40 -32.60
N ILE A 479 29.46 -6.68 -32.52
CA ILE A 479 30.19 -7.30 -33.65
C ILE A 479 29.68 -8.72 -33.90
N ASN A 480 29.44 -9.49 -32.84
CA ASN A 480 28.93 -10.86 -32.93
C ASN A 480 27.44 -10.94 -33.30
N SER A 481 26.68 -9.87 -33.12
CA SER A 481 25.26 -9.78 -33.47
C SER A 481 25.01 -10.00 -34.98
N GLU A 482 23.78 -10.36 -35.36
CA GLU A 482 23.34 -10.34 -36.76
C GLU A 482 22.71 -9.00 -37.16
N ASN A 483 22.77 -7.97 -36.29
CA ASN A 483 22.24 -6.65 -36.59
C ASN A 483 23.04 -5.99 -37.72
N VAL A 484 22.32 -5.29 -38.61
CA VAL A 484 22.89 -4.56 -39.73
C VAL A 484 22.82 -3.07 -39.45
N LEU A 485 23.94 -2.50 -38.97
CA LEU A 485 24.11 -1.06 -38.81
C LEU A 485 24.43 -0.43 -40.16
N LYS A 486 23.93 0.79 -40.42
CA LYS A 486 24.25 1.52 -41.66
C LYS A 486 25.47 2.41 -41.49
N ASN A 487 25.60 3.04 -40.32
CA ASN A 487 26.72 3.87 -39.94
C ASN A 487 27.18 3.52 -38.52
N ILE A 488 28.44 3.83 -38.19
CA ILE A 488 28.96 3.63 -36.83
C ILE A 488 28.25 4.50 -35.79
N SER A 489 27.72 5.65 -36.20
CA SER A 489 26.88 6.51 -35.35
C SER A 489 25.57 5.86 -34.93
N ASP A 490 25.13 4.81 -35.62
CA ASP A 490 23.91 4.08 -35.29
C ASP A 490 24.13 3.09 -34.12
N PHE A 491 25.39 2.92 -33.68
CA PHE A 491 25.72 2.16 -32.49
C PHE A 491 25.18 2.86 -31.24
N SER A 492 24.43 2.13 -30.42
CA SER A 492 23.70 2.69 -29.26
C SER A 492 24.57 3.39 -28.22
N TYR A 493 25.89 3.15 -28.24
CA TYR A 493 26.85 3.74 -27.29
C TYR A 493 27.93 4.57 -27.98
N PHE A 494 27.67 5.08 -29.18
CA PHE A 494 28.64 5.90 -29.94
C PHE A 494 29.08 7.16 -29.18
N ASP A 495 28.19 7.80 -28.43
CA ASP A 495 28.52 8.98 -27.63
C ASP A 495 29.52 8.67 -26.50
N VAL A 496 29.39 7.50 -25.86
CA VAL A 496 30.34 7.03 -24.84
C VAL A 496 31.72 6.78 -25.45
N TYR A 497 31.75 6.17 -26.64
CA TYR A 497 32.98 5.98 -27.40
C TYR A 497 33.67 7.31 -27.72
N THR A 498 32.95 8.30 -28.25
CA THR A 498 33.55 9.60 -28.61
C THR A 498 34.10 10.33 -27.40
N PHE A 499 33.43 10.24 -26.26
CA PHE A 499 33.91 10.78 -24.98
C PHE A 499 35.22 10.14 -24.52
N LEU A 500 35.30 8.81 -24.52
CA LEU A 500 36.52 8.09 -24.10
C LEU A 500 37.70 8.36 -25.04
N LYS A 501 37.45 8.51 -26.35
CA LYS A 501 38.48 8.86 -27.33
C LYS A 501 39.20 10.17 -27.01
N GLY A 502 38.52 11.11 -26.35
CA GLY A 502 39.10 12.38 -25.91
C GLY A 502 39.96 12.31 -24.63
N LYS A 503 40.05 11.14 -23.98
CA LYS A 503 40.77 10.93 -22.71
C LYS A 503 42.02 10.08 -22.96
N ASN A 504 43.20 10.55 -22.52
CA ASN A 504 44.49 9.86 -22.74
C ASN A 504 44.68 8.70 -21.73
N PHE A 505 44.45 7.46 -22.17
CA PHE A 505 44.80 6.22 -21.45
C PHE A 505 45.35 5.21 -22.47
N VAL A 506 46.62 4.79 -22.34
CA VAL A 506 47.39 4.26 -23.49
C VAL A 506 47.06 2.79 -23.84
N GLU A 507 46.89 1.90 -22.86
CA GLU A 507 46.71 0.47 -23.13
C GLU A 507 45.25 0.09 -23.46
N GLU A 508 44.27 0.61 -22.72
CA GLU A 508 42.84 0.33 -22.94
C GLU A 508 42.31 0.96 -24.25
N GLN A 509 42.94 2.04 -24.73
CA GLN A 509 42.68 2.61 -26.04
C GLN A 509 43.01 1.66 -27.19
N SER A 510 44.04 0.80 -27.05
CA SER A 510 44.43 -0.12 -28.12
C SER A 510 43.33 -1.15 -28.39
N LYS A 511 42.77 -1.75 -27.33
CA LYS A 511 41.64 -2.69 -27.41
C LYS A 511 40.38 -2.04 -28.00
N LEU A 512 39.99 -0.86 -27.51
CA LEU A 512 38.83 -0.14 -28.05
C LEU A 512 39.03 0.26 -29.51
N SER A 513 40.24 0.70 -29.90
CA SER A 513 40.56 1.04 -31.30
C SER A 513 40.36 -0.17 -32.20
N ILE A 514 40.90 -1.33 -31.81
CA ILE A 514 40.75 -2.59 -32.55
C ILE A 514 39.27 -2.95 -32.72
N LEU A 515 38.51 -2.94 -31.63
CA LEU A 515 37.07 -3.26 -31.64
C LEU A 515 36.26 -2.27 -32.50
N THR A 516 36.61 -0.98 -32.45
CA THR A 516 35.96 0.04 -33.29
C THR A 516 36.24 -0.20 -34.77
N ASN A 517 37.50 -0.51 -35.12
CA ASN A 517 37.88 -0.83 -36.50
C ASN A 517 37.20 -2.11 -36.99
N PHE A 518 37.02 -3.10 -36.11
CA PHE A 518 36.27 -4.32 -36.41
C PHE A 518 34.78 -4.05 -36.65
N LEU A 519 34.16 -3.18 -35.86
CA LEU A 519 32.78 -2.76 -36.07
C LEU A 519 32.63 -1.98 -37.39
N GLN A 520 33.53 -1.05 -37.68
CA GLN A 520 33.53 -0.31 -38.95
C GLN A 520 33.65 -1.26 -40.16
N PHE A 521 34.52 -2.26 -40.06
CA PHE A 521 34.67 -3.29 -41.10
C PHE A 521 33.39 -4.12 -41.27
N LYS A 522 32.71 -4.50 -40.18
CA LYS A 522 31.43 -5.21 -40.23
C LYS A 522 30.36 -4.41 -41.00
N ILE A 523 30.36 -3.08 -40.88
CA ILE A 523 29.41 -2.18 -41.55
C ILE A 523 29.75 -2.01 -43.04
N GLU A 524 31.01 -1.67 -43.36
CA GLU A 524 31.41 -1.31 -44.73
C GLU A 524 31.68 -2.51 -45.65
N GLN A 525 32.21 -3.61 -45.11
CA GLN A 525 32.51 -4.87 -45.82
C GLN A 525 33.24 -4.70 -47.17
N SER A 526 34.28 -3.86 -47.19
CA SER A 526 35.13 -3.60 -48.36
C SER A 526 36.59 -3.97 -48.11
N ILE A 527 37.39 -4.16 -49.17
CA ILE A 527 38.83 -4.40 -49.04
C ILE A 527 39.54 -3.22 -48.37
N GLU A 528 39.11 -1.99 -48.66
CA GLU A 528 39.64 -0.78 -48.04
C GLU A 528 39.38 -0.78 -46.53
N SER A 529 38.15 -1.09 -46.11
CA SER A 529 37.79 -1.18 -44.69
C SER A 529 38.54 -2.32 -43.98
N LEU A 530 38.72 -3.47 -44.64
CA LEU A 530 39.52 -4.59 -44.13
C LEU A 530 40.98 -4.19 -43.90
N SER A 531 41.57 -3.42 -44.82
CA SER A 531 42.96 -2.95 -44.72
C SER A 531 43.20 -1.99 -43.55
N ARG A 532 42.14 -1.29 -43.10
CA ARG A 532 42.18 -0.39 -41.94
C ARG A 532 42.06 -1.13 -40.61
N THR A 533 41.64 -2.39 -40.62
CA THR A 533 41.58 -3.20 -39.40
C THR A 533 42.97 -3.56 -38.91
N ASP A 534 43.10 -3.71 -37.60
CA ASP A 534 44.36 -4.12 -36.96
C ASP A 534 44.58 -5.64 -37.05
N ILE A 535 43.71 -6.37 -37.75
CA ILE A 535 43.73 -7.84 -37.78
C ILE A 535 45.03 -8.40 -38.36
N PHE A 536 45.73 -7.66 -39.22
CA PHE A 536 46.99 -8.09 -39.83
C PHE A 536 48.25 -7.51 -39.15
N LYS A 537 48.11 -6.76 -38.05
CA LYS A 537 49.24 -6.16 -37.32
C LYS A 537 49.70 -7.11 -36.23
N GLU A 538 50.93 -7.62 -36.36
CA GLU A 538 51.48 -8.61 -35.44
C GLU A 538 51.53 -8.09 -33.99
N ASP A 539 51.83 -6.80 -33.81
CA ASP A 539 51.88 -6.09 -32.54
C ASP A 539 50.55 -6.15 -31.75
N CYS A 540 49.43 -6.44 -32.42
CA CYS A 540 48.10 -6.51 -31.82
C CYS A 540 47.60 -7.94 -31.56
N PHE A 541 48.36 -8.98 -31.92
CA PHE A 541 47.89 -10.37 -31.89
C PHE A 541 47.54 -10.86 -30.48
N ASP A 542 48.30 -10.45 -29.46
CA ASP A 542 48.01 -10.83 -28.07
C ASP A 542 46.66 -10.30 -27.59
N ILE A 543 46.28 -9.09 -28.04
CA ILE A 543 44.97 -8.49 -27.74
C ILE A 543 43.90 -9.20 -28.55
N ILE A 544 44.07 -9.31 -29.88
CA ILE A 544 43.08 -9.88 -30.80
C ILE A 544 42.74 -11.32 -30.44
N LYS A 545 43.72 -12.12 -30.03
CA LYS A 545 43.52 -13.52 -29.64
C LYS A 545 42.57 -13.68 -28.45
N ASN A 546 42.51 -12.68 -27.57
CA ASN A 546 41.66 -12.69 -26.38
C ASN A 546 40.29 -12.03 -26.61
N LEU A 547 40.01 -11.51 -27.83
CA LEU A 547 38.71 -10.94 -28.17
C LEU A 547 37.74 -12.04 -28.62
N GLY A 548 36.58 -12.14 -27.96
CA GLY A 548 35.53 -13.10 -28.29
C GLY A 548 34.81 -12.90 -29.64
N CYS A 549 35.21 -11.91 -30.45
CA CYS A 549 34.62 -11.61 -31.76
C CYS A 549 35.55 -11.90 -32.95
N THR A 550 36.79 -12.34 -32.69
CA THR A 550 37.83 -12.49 -33.71
C THR A 550 37.45 -13.46 -34.83
N GLU A 551 36.82 -14.58 -34.51
CA GLU A 551 36.38 -15.56 -35.52
C GLU A 551 35.32 -15.01 -36.48
N LYS A 552 34.34 -14.23 -35.97
CA LYS A 552 33.30 -13.60 -36.80
C LYS A 552 33.93 -12.62 -37.79
N ILE A 553 34.89 -11.81 -37.34
CA ILE A 553 35.62 -10.87 -38.21
C ILE A 553 36.44 -11.60 -39.26
N ILE A 554 37.12 -12.70 -38.90
CA ILE A 554 37.89 -13.51 -39.86
C ILE A 554 36.97 -14.11 -40.93
N MET A 555 35.78 -14.57 -40.55
CA MET A 555 34.80 -15.09 -41.49
C MET A 555 34.26 -14.00 -42.43
N LEU A 556 33.98 -12.80 -41.92
CA LEU A 556 33.60 -11.64 -42.73
C LEU A 556 34.74 -11.23 -43.69
N ALA A 557 35.98 -11.21 -43.21
CA ALA A 557 37.16 -10.95 -44.04
C ALA A 557 37.30 -11.96 -45.18
N CYS A 558 37.09 -13.24 -44.88
CA CYS A 558 37.07 -14.33 -45.88
C CYS A 558 36.04 -14.07 -46.97
N GLU A 559 34.82 -13.66 -46.60
CA GLU A 559 33.75 -13.37 -47.56
C GLU A 559 34.06 -12.16 -48.45
N VAL A 560 34.59 -11.09 -47.86
CA VAL A 560 34.99 -9.88 -48.60
C VAL A 560 36.15 -10.18 -49.55
N ILE A 561 37.15 -10.95 -49.12
CA ILE A 561 38.29 -11.35 -49.97
C ILE A 561 37.82 -12.23 -51.13
N ASN A 562 36.94 -13.19 -50.86
CA ASN A 562 36.41 -14.09 -51.87
C ASN A 562 35.56 -13.34 -52.91
N LYS A 563 34.70 -12.42 -52.47
CA LYS A 563 33.89 -11.59 -53.36
C LYS A 563 34.73 -10.71 -54.29
N ASN A 564 35.91 -10.26 -53.82
CA ASN A 564 36.79 -9.37 -54.57
C ASN A 564 38.00 -10.07 -55.23
N ASN A 565 38.12 -11.41 -55.14
CA ASN A 565 39.25 -12.20 -55.64
C ASN A 565 40.65 -11.64 -55.27
N HIS A 566 40.83 -11.19 -54.03
CA HIS A 566 42.05 -10.47 -53.63
C HIS A 566 43.15 -11.41 -53.07
N GLN A 567 44.00 -11.96 -53.96
CA GLN A 567 44.97 -13.02 -53.65
C GLN A 567 45.97 -12.70 -52.51
N PHE A 568 46.45 -11.45 -52.41
CA PHE A 568 47.39 -11.05 -51.33
C PHE A 568 46.79 -11.20 -49.92
N TYR A 569 45.56 -10.73 -49.71
CA TYR A 569 44.88 -10.83 -48.43
C TYR A 569 44.44 -12.27 -48.13
N ALA A 570 44.12 -13.06 -49.16
CA ALA A 570 43.82 -14.48 -48.99
C ALA A 570 45.00 -15.23 -48.36
N LYS A 571 46.22 -15.03 -48.87
CA LYS A 571 47.44 -15.63 -48.30
C LYS A 571 47.68 -15.19 -46.86
N LYS A 572 47.60 -13.87 -46.61
CA LYS A 572 47.76 -13.31 -45.26
C LYS A 572 46.72 -13.84 -44.27
N LEU A 573 45.45 -13.96 -44.65
CA LEU A 573 44.39 -14.42 -43.75
C LEU A 573 44.57 -15.90 -43.35
N VAL A 574 45.06 -16.74 -44.27
CA VAL A 574 45.39 -18.15 -43.96
C VAL A 574 46.59 -18.26 -43.03
N GLU A 575 47.66 -17.49 -43.26
CA GLU A 575 48.80 -17.42 -42.35
C GLU A 575 48.40 -16.93 -40.95
N LEU A 576 47.54 -15.91 -40.91
CA LEU A 576 47.01 -15.33 -39.68
C LEU A 576 46.18 -16.34 -38.88
N ALA A 577 45.34 -17.12 -39.56
CA ALA A 577 44.48 -18.12 -38.93
C ALA A 577 45.27 -19.17 -38.15
N ASN A 578 46.47 -19.50 -38.61
CA ASN A 578 47.38 -20.40 -37.90
C ASN A 578 48.03 -19.72 -36.70
N LYS A 579 48.35 -18.42 -36.79
CA LYS A 579 48.98 -17.65 -35.70
C LYS A 579 48.02 -17.33 -34.55
N LEU A 580 46.75 -17.02 -34.84
CA LEU A 580 45.76 -16.63 -33.83
C LEU A 580 45.11 -17.81 -33.08
N ARG A 581 45.45 -19.06 -33.39
CA ARG A 581 44.84 -20.28 -32.80
C ARG A 581 43.31 -20.31 -32.85
N ILE A 582 42.73 -19.83 -33.96
CA ILE A 582 41.27 -19.94 -34.18
C ILE A 582 40.83 -21.40 -34.34
N SER A 583 39.55 -21.65 -34.10
CA SER A 583 38.99 -23.00 -34.10
C SER A 583 39.19 -23.73 -35.44
N ASN A 584 39.37 -25.05 -35.35
CA ASN A 584 39.54 -25.91 -36.52
C ASN A 584 38.39 -25.76 -37.53
N PHE A 585 37.17 -25.50 -37.05
CA PHE A 585 36.00 -25.26 -37.90
C PHE A 585 36.18 -24.01 -38.79
N VAL A 586 36.60 -22.89 -38.21
CA VAL A 586 36.84 -21.64 -38.95
C VAL A 586 38.02 -21.81 -39.91
N GLN A 587 39.09 -22.47 -39.50
CA GLN A 587 40.24 -22.78 -40.36
C GLN A 587 39.86 -23.61 -41.59
N GLN A 588 39.06 -24.67 -41.41
CA GLN A 588 38.56 -25.48 -42.53
C GLN A 588 37.67 -24.68 -43.47
N ASN A 589 36.79 -23.83 -42.93
CA ASN A 589 35.92 -22.97 -43.74
C ASN A 589 36.70 -21.90 -44.52
N LEU A 590 37.74 -21.31 -43.94
CA LEU A 590 38.66 -20.41 -44.63
C LEU A 590 39.30 -21.08 -45.84
N LEU A 591 39.93 -22.24 -45.64
CA LEU A 591 40.58 -22.98 -46.72
C LEU A 591 39.58 -23.35 -47.80
N LYS A 592 38.40 -23.86 -47.43
CA LYS A 592 37.35 -24.21 -48.40
C LYS A 592 36.87 -23.03 -49.23
N LYS A 593 36.65 -21.87 -48.60
CA LYS A 593 36.14 -20.66 -49.28
C LYS A 593 37.22 -19.95 -50.10
N LEU A 594 38.48 -19.97 -49.67
CA LEU A 594 39.58 -19.23 -50.33
C LEU A 594 40.39 -20.07 -51.33
N ILE A 595 40.18 -21.39 -51.43
CA ILE A 595 40.86 -22.27 -52.40
C ILE A 595 40.75 -21.78 -53.86
N TYR A 596 39.65 -21.11 -54.21
CA TYR A 596 39.45 -20.59 -55.57
C TYR A 596 40.08 -19.23 -55.82
N VAL A 597 40.58 -18.56 -54.77
CA VAL A 597 41.23 -17.25 -54.81
C VAL A 597 42.76 -17.37 -54.66
N LEU A 598 43.22 -18.39 -53.93
CA LEU A 598 44.63 -18.72 -53.70
C LEU A 598 45.25 -19.35 -54.94
#